data_AF-A0A3B6VZD4-F1
#
_entry.id   AF-A0A3B6VZD4-F1
#
_cell.length_a   1.000
_cell.length_b   1.000
_cell.length_c   1.000
_cell.angle_alpha   90.00
_cell.angle_beta   90.00
_cell.angle_gamma   90.00
#
_symmetry.space_group_name_H-M   'P 1'
#
loop_
_entity.id
_entity.type
_entity.pdbx_description
1 polymer ?
#
loop_
_entity_poly.entity_id
_entity_poly.type
_entity_poly.pdbx_seq_one_letter_code
_entity_poly.pdbx_strand_id
1 'polypeptide(L)'
;MISSLAIKKIKLESLILISLIAVSIISPIAIHFVGLKGTEFLPIFFALSIGTFILSPIYLIALSILSPLVNYLIFQMPNVPILYFLMFEGIVYSLLISAIKHFFKNTNYVIILSILSFIAARFSSILLLNIFNYDMWFNSLINGYKGIIINSIYIALTYIIINKKGSKHF
;
A
#
# COMPACT_ATOMS: atom_id res chain seq x y z
N MET A 1 21.02 12.45 -22.04
CA MET A 1 20.51 13.72 -21.51
C MET A 1 19.05 13.51 -21.14
N ILE A 2 18.68 13.61 -19.86
CA ILE A 2 17.28 13.40 -19.42
C ILE A 2 16.46 14.61 -19.88
N SER A 3 15.29 14.39 -20.48
CA SER A 3 14.43 15.47 -20.97
C SER A 3 13.84 16.29 -19.81
N SER A 4 13.57 17.58 -20.04
CA SER A 4 12.94 18.47 -19.06
C SER A 4 11.58 17.92 -18.57
N LEU A 5 10.85 17.22 -19.45
CA LEU A 5 9.60 16.54 -19.14
C LEU A 5 9.80 15.37 -18.16
N ALA A 6 10.84 14.56 -18.37
CA ALA A 6 11.15 13.45 -17.45
C ALA A 6 11.54 13.98 -16.06
N ILE A 7 12.31 15.07 -16.00
CA ILE A 7 12.65 15.73 -14.73
C ILE A 7 11.38 16.24 -14.02
N LYS A 8 10.46 16.89 -14.76
CA LYS A 8 9.20 17.39 -14.20
C LYS A 8 8.33 16.24 -13.65
N LYS A 9 8.26 15.12 -14.35
CA LYS A 9 7.54 13.92 -13.90
C LYS A 9 8.13 13.36 -12.60
N ILE A 10 9.45 13.20 -12.54
CA ILE A 10 10.16 12.72 -11.34
C ILE A 10 9.90 13.64 -10.14
N LYS A 11 9.97 14.96 -10.33
CA LYS A 11 9.65 15.94 -9.28
C LYS A 11 8.20 15.84 -8.79
N LEU A 12 7.26 15.59 -9.69
CA LEU A 12 5.85 15.42 -9.31
C LEU A 12 5.62 14.11 -8.54
N GLU A 13 6.14 12.98 -9.03
CA GLU A 13 5.97 11.68 -8.38
C GLU A 13 6.64 11.64 -7.00
N SER A 14 7.80 12.29 -6.83
CA SER A 14 8.45 12.45 -5.52
C SER A 14 7.63 13.28 -4.54
N LEU A 15 7.00 14.37 -5.00
CA LEU A 15 6.11 15.17 -4.16
C LEU A 15 4.85 14.39 -3.73
N ILE A 16 4.27 13.63 -4.66
CA ILE A 16 3.13 12.74 -4.38
C ILE A 16 3.55 11.65 -3.39
N LEU A 17 4.72 11.03 -3.56
CA LEU A 17 5.27 10.03 -2.65
C LEU A 17 5.38 10.58 -1.22
N ILE A 18 6.00 11.74 -1.04
CA ILE A 18 6.16 12.37 0.28
C ILE A 18 4.79 12.64 0.92
N SER A 19 3.83 13.14 0.13
CA SER A 19 2.46 13.40 0.60
C SER A 19 1.76 12.11 1.04
N LEU A 20 1.92 11.02 0.28
CA LEU A 20 1.34 9.73 0.62
C LEU A 20 2.00 9.08 1.83
N ILE A 21 3.32 9.24 2.02
CA ILE A 21 4.00 8.82 3.26
C ILE A 21 3.39 9.56 4.46
N ALA A 22 3.17 10.87 4.36
CA ALA A 22 2.52 11.63 5.42
C ALA A 22 1.10 11.13 5.72
N VAL A 23 0.29 10.86 4.70
CA VAL A 23 -1.05 10.24 4.86
C VAL A 23 -0.94 8.88 5.54
N SER A 24 0.05 8.07 5.14
CA SER A 24 0.28 6.74 5.69
C SER A 24 0.64 6.76 7.18
N ILE A 25 1.35 7.79 7.64
CA ILE A 25 1.72 8.00 9.05
C ILE A 25 0.54 8.55 9.86
N ILE A 26 -0.22 9.49 9.30
CA ILE A 26 -1.38 10.09 9.97
C ILE A 26 -2.52 9.08 10.15
N SER A 27 -2.66 8.13 9.22
CA SER A 27 -3.77 7.17 9.24
C SER A 27 -3.79 6.27 10.49
N PRO A 28 -2.68 5.62 10.92
CA PRO A 28 -2.60 4.92 12.21
C PRO A 28 -2.94 5.81 13.40
N ILE A 29 -2.43 7.04 13.41
CA ILE A 29 -2.67 8.00 14.49
C ILE A 29 -4.17 8.28 14.62
N ALA A 30 -4.87 8.54 13.51
CA ALA A 30 -6.31 8.76 13.49
C ALA A 30 -7.11 7.56 14.02
N ILE A 31 -6.70 6.33 13.65
CA ILE A 31 -7.33 5.10 14.16
C ILE A 31 -7.11 4.94 15.66
N HIS A 32 -5.91 5.23 16.16
CA HIS A 32 -5.61 5.16 17.58
C HIS A 32 -6.38 6.23 18.38
N PHE A 33 -6.57 7.43 17.84
CA PHE A 33 -7.36 8.49 18.48
C PHE A 33 -8.81 8.10 18.75
N VAL A 34 -9.42 7.27 17.89
CA VAL A 34 -10.79 6.77 18.09
C VAL A 34 -10.85 5.47 18.91
N GLY A 35 -9.75 5.07 19.55
CA GLY A 35 -9.67 3.89 20.40
C GLY A 35 -9.57 2.55 19.66
N LEU A 36 -9.31 2.58 18.34
CA LEU A 36 -9.18 1.39 17.51
C LEU A 36 -7.70 0.96 17.39
N LYS A 37 -7.47 -0.32 17.11
CA LYS A 37 -6.11 -0.89 16.97
C LYS A 37 -5.66 -0.84 15.51
N GLY A 38 -4.54 -0.15 15.25
CA GLY A 38 -3.92 -0.10 13.91
C GLY A 38 -3.57 -1.48 13.32
N THR A 39 -3.27 -2.47 14.16
CA THR A 39 -3.01 -3.87 13.74
C THR A 39 -4.24 -4.57 13.16
N GLU A 40 -5.45 -4.10 13.49
CA GLU A 40 -6.68 -4.69 12.96
C GLU A 40 -7.09 -4.08 11.63
N PHE A 41 -6.96 -2.75 11.51
CA PHE A 41 -7.49 -1.99 10.38
C PHE A 41 -6.45 -1.74 9.28
N LEU A 42 -5.17 -1.99 9.56
CA LEU A 42 -4.05 -1.83 8.63
C LEU A 42 -4.09 -0.49 7.85
N PRO A 43 -4.22 0.67 8.55
CA PRO A 43 -4.43 1.98 7.91
C PRO A 43 -3.28 2.42 6.99
N ILE A 44 -2.10 1.83 7.17
CA ILE A 44 -0.91 2.17 6.40
C ILE A 44 -1.09 1.89 4.89
N PHE A 45 -1.96 0.93 4.54
CA PHE A 45 -2.29 0.56 3.17
C PHE A 45 -3.29 1.52 2.51
N PHE A 46 -3.90 2.48 3.22
CA PHE A 46 -4.75 3.51 2.60
C PHE A 46 -3.94 4.37 1.63
N ALA A 47 -2.77 4.84 2.08
CA ALA A 47 -1.86 5.59 1.22
C ALA A 47 -1.42 4.75 0.01
N LEU A 48 -1.13 3.46 0.22
CA LEU A 48 -0.74 2.54 -0.85
C LEU A 48 -1.87 2.36 -1.88
N SER A 49 -3.12 2.26 -1.43
CA SER A 49 -4.32 2.14 -2.27
C SER A 49 -4.56 3.37 -3.16
N ILE A 50 -4.22 4.56 -2.67
CA ILE A 50 -4.21 5.79 -3.49
C ILE A 50 -3.04 5.75 -4.47
N GLY A 51 -1.85 5.43 -3.95
CA GLY A 51 -0.61 5.35 -4.73
C GLY A 51 -0.72 4.38 -5.90
N THR A 52 -1.44 3.26 -5.73
CA THR A 52 -1.75 2.25 -6.75
C THR A 52 -2.17 2.91 -8.05
N PHE A 53 -2.97 3.98 -8.02
CA PHE A 53 -3.55 4.60 -9.20
C PHE A 53 -2.83 5.87 -9.68
N ILE A 54 -1.80 6.35 -8.99
CA ILE A 54 -1.20 7.66 -9.32
C ILE A 54 0.31 7.58 -9.48
N LEU A 55 0.97 6.68 -8.75
CA LEU A 55 2.41 6.50 -8.80
C LEU A 55 2.82 5.51 -9.89
N SER A 56 4.02 5.72 -10.44
CA SER A 56 4.70 4.72 -11.25
C SER A 56 5.21 3.56 -10.37
N PRO A 57 5.50 2.38 -10.96
CA PRO A 57 5.87 1.17 -10.21
C PRO A 57 6.99 1.37 -9.17
N ILE A 58 8.05 2.10 -9.54
CA ILE A 58 9.21 2.34 -8.68
C ILE A 58 8.81 3.17 -7.45
N TYR A 59 7.99 4.21 -7.64
CA TYR A 59 7.52 5.04 -6.53
C TYR A 59 6.49 4.33 -5.65
N LEU A 60 5.70 3.42 -6.23
CA LEU A 60 4.76 2.60 -5.46
C LEU A 60 5.50 1.62 -4.54
N ILE A 61 6.56 0.98 -5.04
CA ILE A 61 7.45 0.14 -4.23
C ILE A 61 8.19 0.98 -3.17
N ALA A 62 8.65 2.19 -3.53
CA ALA A 62 9.25 3.09 -2.55
C ALA A 62 8.24 3.45 -1.44
N LEU A 63 6.99 3.73 -1.79
CA LEU A 63 5.93 4.01 -0.83
C LEU A 63 5.69 2.85 0.13
N SER A 64 5.67 1.60 -0.37
CA SER A 64 5.43 0.41 0.45
C SER A 64 6.54 0.11 1.45
N ILE A 65 7.79 0.49 1.13
CA ILE A 65 8.94 0.36 2.02
C ILE A 65 9.00 1.54 2.99
N LEU A 66 8.98 2.76 2.46
CA LEU A 66 9.26 3.96 3.24
C LEU A 66 8.14 4.28 4.23
N SER A 67 6.89 4.01 3.90
CA SER A 67 5.78 4.34 4.81
C SER A 67 5.88 3.61 6.17
N PRO A 68 5.93 2.26 6.21
CA PRO A 68 6.09 1.54 7.49
C PRO A 68 7.44 1.81 8.15
N LEU A 69 8.51 1.99 7.38
CA LEU A 69 9.84 2.29 7.92
C LEU A 69 9.87 3.65 8.63
N VAL A 70 9.39 4.71 7.99
CA VAL A 70 9.35 6.05 8.57
C VAL A 70 8.42 6.09 9.77
N ASN A 71 7.26 5.42 9.71
CA ASN A 71 6.37 5.31 10.85
C ASN A 71 7.05 4.64 12.06
N TYR A 72 7.81 3.58 11.82
CA TYR A 72 8.60 2.91 12.85
C TYR A 72 9.69 3.81 13.44
N LEU A 73 10.43 4.53 12.60
CA LEU A 73 11.50 5.42 13.07
C LEU A 73 10.98 6.55 13.95
N ILE A 74 9.76 7.05 13.70
CA ILE A 74 9.16 8.14 14.47
C ILE A 74 8.45 7.64 15.73
N PHE A 75 7.65 6.57 15.61
CA PHE A 75 6.71 6.14 16.66
C PHE A 75 7.08 4.81 17.31
N GLN A 76 8.14 4.14 16.86
CA GLN A 76 8.51 2.77 17.26
C GLN A 76 7.38 1.76 17.04
N MET A 77 6.53 2.04 16.03
CA MET A 77 5.39 1.19 15.64
C MET A 77 5.37 1.00 14.11
N PRO A 78 4.99 -0.18 13.61
CA PRO A 78 4.60 -1.38 14.35
C PRO A 78 5.82 -2.11 14.95
N ASN A 79 5.61 -3.17 15.73
CA ASN A 79 6.73 -3.98 16.21
C ASN A 79 7.55 -4.55 15.03
N VAL A 80 8.81 -4.92 15.30
CA VAL A 80 9.76 -5.31 14.25
C VAL A 80 9.26 -6.45 13.34
N PRO A 81 8.68 -7.56 13.85
CA PRO A 81 8.16 -8.61 12.95
C PRO A 81 7.04 -8.10 12.03
N ILE A 82 6.08 -7.34 12.56
CA ILE A 82 4.98 -6.79 11.76
C ILE A 82 5.52 -5.76 10.75
N LEU A 83 6.53 -4.97 11.10
CA LEU A 83 7.20 -4.04 10.18
C LEU A 83 7.69 -4.78 8.92
N TYR A 84 8.43 -5.87 9.09
CA TYR A 84 8.92 -6.66 7.96
C TYR A 84 7.79 -7.30 7.15
N PHE A 85 6.74 -7.80 7.82
CA PHE A 85 5.55 -8.30 7.12
C PHE A 85 4.91 -7.21 6.26
N LEU A 86 4.59 -6.04 6.82
CA LEU A 86 3.95 -4.95 6.07
C LEU A 86 4.79 -4.46 4.88
N MET A 87 6.11 -4.34 5.08
CA MET A 87 7.03 -3.95 4.00
C MET A 87 7.01 -4.98 2.87
N PHE A 88 7.14 -6.27 3.20
CA PHE A 88 7.19 -7.34 2.22
C PHE A 88 5.87 -7.49 1.45
N GLU A 89 4.74 -7.53 2.18
CA GLU A 89 3.41 -7.58 1.57
C GLU A 89 3.17 -6.36 0.69
N GLY A 90 3.54 -5.16 1.14
CA GLY A 90 3.42 -3.95 0.35
C GLY A 90 4.27 -3.97 -0.93
N ILE A 91 5.47 -4.56 -0.91
CA ILE A 91 6.30 -4.78 -2.11
C ILE A 91 5.58 -5.73 -3.07
N VAL A 92 5.12 -6.90 -2.58
CA VAL A 92 4.42 -7.89 -3.41
C VAL A 92 3.17 -7.29 -4.03
N TYR A 93 2.37 -6.55 -3.26
CA TYR A 93 1.21 -5.82 -3.76
C TYR A 93 1.60 -4.86 -4.88
N SER A 94 2.62 -4.03 -4.67
CA SER A 94 3.09 -3.04 -5.64
C SER A 94 3.55 -3.68 -6.95
N LEU A 95 4.23 -4.82 -6.87
CA LEU A 95 4.67 -5.59 -8.03
C LEU A 95 3.48 -6.18 -8.80
N LEU A 96 2.55 -6.83 -8.12
CA LEU A 96 1.35 -7.40 -8.75
C LEU A 96 0.53 -6.33 -9.46
N ILE A 97 0.26 -5.20 -8.80
CA ILE A 97 -0.43 -4.05 -9.38
C ILE A 97 0.27 -3.53 -10.62
N SER A 98 1.59 -3.38 -10.56
CA SER A 98 2.38 -2.87 -11.66
C SER A 98 2.31 -3.80 -12.88
N ALA A 99 2.37 -5.12 -12.65
CA ALA A 99 2.19 -6.12 -13.69
C ALA A 99 0.76 -6.06 -14.27
N ILE A 100 -0.26 -6.01 -13.42
CA ILE A 100 -1.67 -5.93 -13.86
C ILE A 100 -1.88 -4.72 -14.76
N LYS A 101 -1.40 -3.54 -14.36
CA LYS A 101 -1.52 -2.31 -15.16
C LYS A 101 -0.80 -2.39 -16.50
N HIS A 102 0.31 -3.13 -16.56
CA HIS A 102 1.05 -3.34 -17.79
C HIS A 102 0.29 -4.24 -18.77
N PHE A 103 -0.30 -5.34 -18.27
CA PHE A 103 -0.98 -6.33 -19.12
C PHE A 103 -2.45 -6.02 -19.39
N PHE A 104 -3.15 -5.39 -18.45
CA PHE A 104 -4.58 -5.12 -18.53
C PHE A 104 -4.84 -3.62 -18.67
N LYS A 105 -5.32 -3.21 -19.85
CA LYS A 105 -5.70 -1.82 -20.14
C LYS A 105 -7.14 -1.50 -19.74
N ASN A 106 -7.99 -2.51 -19.59
CA ASN A 106 -9.38 -2.31 -19.16
C ASN A 106 -9.41 -2.13 -17.63
N THR A 107 -9.86 -0.96 -17.24
CA THR A 107 -9.80 -0.45 -15.87
C THR A 107 -10.69 -1.24 -14.89
N ASN A 108 -11.77 -1.87 -15.35
CA ASN A 108 -12.61 -2.71 -14.49
C ASN A 108 -11.84 -3.95 -13.98
N TYR A 109 -11.00 -4.56 -14.83
CA TYR A 109 -10.14 -5.67 -14.40
C TYR A 109 -9.07 -5.19 -13.43
N VAL A 110 -8.52 -3.99 -13.63
CA VAL A 110 -7.51 -3.41 -12.73
C VAL A 110 -8.04 -3.32 -11.30
N ILE A 111 -9.29 -2.93 -11.07
CA ILE A 111 -9.88 -2.85 -9.72
C ILE A 111 -9.96 -4.24 -9.06
N ILE A 112 -10.60 -5.19 -9.73
CA ILE A 112 -10.83 -6.54 -9.19
C ILE A 112 -9.48 -7.21 -8.90
N LEU A 113 -8.55 -7.10 -9.85
CA LEU A 113 -7.20 -7.64 -9.69
C LEU A 113 -6.40 -6.88 -8.63
N SER A 114 -6.68 -5.60 -8.36
CA SER A 114 -6.07 -4.86 -7.25
C SER A 114 -6.51 -5.42 -5.89
N ILE A 115 -7.79 -5.72 -5.73
CA ILE A 115 -8.31 -6.33 -4.50
C ILE A 115 -7.69 -7.72 -4.31
N LEU A 116 -7.66 -8.54 -5.36
CA LEU A 116 -7.03 -9.87 -5.31
C LEU A 116 -5.52 -9.78 -5.03
N SER A 117 -4.83 -8.79 -5.60
CA SER A 117 -3.41 -8.54 -5.34
C SER A 117 -3.18 -8.18 -3.88
N PHE A 118 -4.08 -7.41 -3.26
CA PHE A 118 -3.98 -7.07 -1.85
C PHE A 118 -4.09 -8.31 -0.96
N ILE A 119 -5.07 -9.18 -1.25
CA ILE A 119 -5.24 -10.44 -0.52
C ILE A 119 -4.01 -11.33 -0.71
N ALA A 120 -3.55 -11.52 -1.96
CA ALA A 120 -2.37 -12.33 -2.25
C ALA A 120 -1.11 -11.77 -1.56
N ALA A 121 -0.95 -10.45 -1.54
CA ALA A 121 0.12 -9.79 -0.82
C ALA A 121 0.10 -10.12 0.67
N ARG A 122 -1.05 -10.09 1.34
CA ARG A 122 -1.16 -10.46 2.76
C ARG A 122 -0.68 -11.89 3.04
N PHE A 123 -0.99 -12.84 2.17
CA PHE A 123 -0.48 -14.22 2.33
C PHE A 123 1.01 -14.35 2.02
N SER A 124 1.58 -13.45 1.21
CA SER A 124 2.99 -13.54 0.80
C SER A 124 3.98 -13.45 1.96
N SER A 125 3.63 -12.82 3.08
CA SER A 125 4.47 -12.75 4.28
C SER A 125 4.79 -14.12 4.90
N ILE A 126 4.09 -15.19 4.47
CA ILE A 126 4.44 -16.57 4.84
C ILE A 126 5.87 -16.95 4.40
N LEU A 127 6.42 -16.30 3.37
CA LEU A 127 7.80 -16.53 2.94
C LEU A 127 8.84 -16.05 3.96
N LEU A 128 8.43 -15.22 4.92
CA LEU A 128 9.28 -14.72 5.99
C LEU A 128 9.30 -15.64 7.22
N LEU A 129 8.66 -16.82 7.16
CA LEU A 129 8.65 -17.78 8.28
C LEU A 129 10.02 -18.38 8.62
N ASN A 130 11.00 -18.27 7.70
CA ASN A 130 12.37 -18.66 8.00
C ASN A 130 13.06 -17.68 8.97
N ILE A 131 12.51 -16.47 9.11
CA ILE A 131 13.02 -15.39 9.96
C ILE A 131 12.12 -15.19 11.18
N PHE A 132 10.81 -15.44 11.04
CA PHE A 132 9.79 -15.22 12.08
C PHE A 132 8.92 -16.47 12.30
N ASN A 133 8.29 -16.62 13.47
CA ASN A 133 7.47 -17.79 13.80
C ASN A 133 6.08 -17.77 13.13
N TYR A 134 5.56 -18.96 12.83
CA TYR A 134 4.21 -19.23 12.33
C TYR A 134 3.11 -18.56 13.16
N ASP A 135 3.16 -18.68 14.50
CA ASP A 135 2.13 -18.10 15.37
C ASP A 135 2.02 -16.58 15.20
N MET A 136 3.15 -15.89 15.02
CA MET A 136 3.16 -14.44 14.82
C MET A 136 2.56 -14.07 13.47
N TRP A 137 2.91 -14.79 12.41
CA TRP A 137 2.34 -14.60 11.08
C TRP A 137 0.84 -14.87 11.07
N PHE A 138 0.39 -15.99 11.64
CA PHE A 138 -1.01 -16.38 11.70
C PHE A 138 -1.84 -15.38 12.51
N ASN A 139 -1.34 -14.93 13.67
CA ASN A 139 -1.98 -13.89 14.47
C ASN A 139 -2.04 -12.54 13.74
N SER A 140 -1.01 -12.18 12.96
CA SER A 140 -1.02 -10.97 12.13
C SER A 140 -2.12 -11.04 11.05
N LEU A 141 -2.30 -12.20 10.43
CA LEU A 141 -3.37 -12.41 9.45
C LEU A 141 -4.75 -12.35 10.07
N ILE A 142 -4.98 -13.11 11.15
CA ILE A 142 -6.28 -13.14 11.84
C ILE A 142 -6.64 -11.76 12.33
N ASN A 143 -5.74 -11.04 12.99
CA ASN A 143 -6.07 -9.73 13.53
C ASN A 143 -6.34 -8.71 12.41
N GLY A 144 -5.59 -8.79 11.30
CA GLY A 144 -5.71 -7.86 10.18
C GLY A 144 -6.91 -8.04 9.26
N TYR A 145 -7.80 -9.01 9.50
CA TYR A 145 -8.92 -9.31 8.59
C TYR A 145 -9.87 -8.13 8.34
N LYS A 146 -10.12 -7.30 9.37
CA LYS A 146 -10.93 -6.07 9.24
C LYS A 146 -10.28 -5.10 8.26
N GLY A 147 -8.96 -4.96 8.38
CA GLY A 147 -8.13 -4.17 7.48
C GLY A 147 -8.18 -4.69 6.06
N ILE A 148 -8.18 -6.01 5.84
CA ILE A 148 -8.33 -6.58 4.50
C ILE A 148 -9.64 -6.15 3.85
N ILE A 149 -10.75 -6.25 4.59
CA ILE A 149 -12.07 -5.86 4.09
C ILE A 149 -12.10 -4.36 3.79
N ILE A 150 -11.68 -3.52 4.74
CA ILE A 150 -11.76 -2.06 4.61
C ILE A 150 -10.81 -1.55 3.51
N ASN A 151 -9.58 -2.05 3.42
CA ASN A 151 -8.65 -1.66 2.36
C ASN A 151 -9.16 -2.10 0.99
N SER A 152 -9.79 -3.27 0.87
CA SER A 152 -10.40 -3.70 -0.39
C SER A 152 -11.51 -2.76 -0.86
N ILE A 153 -12.38 -2.33 0.06
CA ILE A 153 -13.40 -1.31 -0.21
C ILE A 153 -12.74 0.02 -0.58
N TYR A 154 -11.69 0.41 0.15
CA TYR A 154 -10.98 1.66 -0.07
C TYR A 154 -10.32 1.72 -1.44
N ILE A 155 -9.69 0.62 -1.92
CA ILE A 155 -9.14 0.50 -3.28
C ILE A 155 -10.23 0.74 -4.35
N ALA A 156 -11.42 0.17 -4.16
CA ALA A 156 -12.53 0.39 -5.09
C ALA A 156 -13.00 1.86 -5.08
N LEU A 157 -13.10 2.47 -3.90
CA LEU A 157 -13.50 3.86 -3.75
C LEU A 157 -12.47 4.83 -4.37
N THR A 158 -11.17 4.64 -4.10
CA THR A 158 -10.11 5.48 -4.67
C THR A 158 -10.13 5.45 -6.17
N TYR A 159 -10.32 4.27 -6.77
CA TYR A 159 -10.50 4.14 -8.21
C TYR A 159 -11.69 4.94 -8.73
N ILE A 160 -12.88 4.81 -8.13
CA ILE A 160 -14.09 5.52 -8.60
C ILE A 160 -13.86 7.03 -8.57
N ILE A 161 -13.24 7.55 -7.51
CA ILE A 161 -12.95 8.98 -7.34
C ILE A 161 -11.97 9.47 -8.41
N ILE A 162 -10.91 8.70 -8.69
CA ILE A 162 -9.89 9.07 -9.67
C ILE A 162 -10.44 8.98 -11.10
N ASN A 163 -11.21 7.93 -11.41
CA ASN A 163 -11.75 7.72 -12.75
C ASN A 163 -12.90 8.70 -13.09
N LYS A 164 -13.73 9.09 -12.10
CA LYS A 164 -14.76 10.14 -12.29
C LYS A 164 -14.17 11.51 -12.68
N LYS A 165 -12.91 11.78 -12.33
CA LYS A 165 -12.22 13.03 -12.70
C LYS A 165 -11.69 13.06 -14.13
N GLY A 166 -12.02 12.06 -14.97
CA GLY A 166 -11.72 12.09 -16.41
C GLY A 166 -10.25 11.86 -16.77
N SER A 167 -9.45 11.28 -15.87
CA SER A 167 -8.07 10.88 -16.20
C SER A 167 -8.09 9.68 -17.16
N LYS A 168 -8.06 9.95 -18.48
CA LYS A 168 -7.79 8.97 -19.54
C LYS A 168 -6.33 8.47 -19.55
N HIS A 169 -5.61 8.57 -18.42
CA HIS A 169 -4.24 8.10 -18.28
C HIS A 169 -4.17 6.95 -17.30
N PHE A 170 -4.49 5.76 -17.81
CA PHE A 170 -4.01 4.48 -17.30
C PHE A 170 -3.50 3.66 -18.48
#